data_AF-A0A2R4KYL5-F1
#
_entry.id   AF-A0A2R4KYL5-F1
#
_cell.length_a   1.000
_cell.length_b   1.000
_cell.length_c   1.000
_cell.angle_alpha   90.00
_cell.angle_beta   90.00
_cell.angle_gamma   90.00
#
_symmetry.space_group_name_H-M   'P 1'
#
loop_
_entity.id
_entity.type
_entity.pdbx_description
1 polymer ?
#
loop_
_entity_poly.entity_id
_entity_poly.type
_entity_poly.pdbx_seq_one_letter_code
_entity_poly.pdbx_strand_id
1 'polypeptide(L)'
;RAAQGDITAPGGARRLTGDQTAALRDSLSDKPAKNIILLIGDGMGDSEITAARNYAEGAGGFFKGIDALPLTGQYTHYALNKKTGKPDYVTDSAASATAWSTGVKTYNGALGVDIHEKDHPTILEMAKAAGLATGNVSTAELQDATPAALVAHVTSRKCYGPSATSEKCPGNALEKGGKGSITEQLLNARADVTLGGGAKTFAETATAGEWQGKTLREQAQARGYQLVSDAASLNSVTEANQQKPLLGLFADGNMPVRWLGPKATYHGNIDKPAVTCTP
;
A
#
# COMPACT_ATOMS: atom_id res chain seq x y z
N ARG A 1 16.56 8.69 -18.70
CA ARG A 1 17.96 8.21 -18.52
C ARG A 1 18.20 6.88 -19.26
N ALA A 2 17.73 6.74 -20.50
CA ALA A 2 18.01 5.56 -21.34
C ALA A 2 19.43 5.65 -21.94
N ALA A 3 19.90 4.55 -22.56
CA ALA A 3 21.14 4.55 -23.35
C ALA A 3 21.13 5.64 -24.44
N GLN A 4 22.28 6.23 -24.74
CA GLN A 4 22.40 7.33 -25.72
C GLN A 4 22.48 6.88 -27.17
N GLY A 5 22.80 5.61 -27.44
CA GLY A 5 22.96 5.10 -28.80
C GLY A 5 23.35 3.63 -28.84
N ASP A 6 24.17 3.26 -29.81
CA ASP A 6 24.69 1.90 -29.97
C ASP A 6 25.49 1.46 -28.75
N ILE A 7 24.92 0.55 -27.96
CA ILE A 7 25.51 0.06 -26.71
C ILE A 7 26.85 -0.66 -26.90
N THR A 8 27.19 -1.06 -28.13
CA THR A 8 28.48 -1.69 -28.47
C THR A 8 29.57 -0.67 -28.80
N ALA A 9 29.20 0.60 -29.04
CA ALA A 9 30.12 1.67 -29.40
C ALA A 9 30.56 2.51 -28.19
N PRO A 10 31.74 3.15 -28.23
CA PRO A 10 32.20 4.05 -27.17
C PRO A 10 31.19 5.15 -26.85
N GLY A 11 30.69 5.15 -25.62
CA GLY A 11 29.72 6.12 -25.13
C GLY A 11 28.25 5.83 -25.45
N GLY A 12 27.92 4.82 -26.27
CA GLY A 12 26.52 4.57 -26.64
C GLY A 12 25.67 4.00 -25.50
N ALA A 13 26.26 3.26 -24.56
CA ALA A 13 25.58 2.76 -23.36
C ALA A 13 25.44 3.78 -22.21
N ARG A 14 25.90 5.03 -22.38
CA ARG A 14 25.78 6.07 -21.34
C ARG A 14 24.32 6.33 -21.00
N ARG A 15 24.02 6.56 -19.72
CA ARG A 15 22.72 7.09 -19.27
C ARG A 15 22.70 8.62 -19.12
N LEU A 16 23.89 9.23 -19.03
CA LEU A 16 24.10 10.65 -18.82
C LEU A 16 24.53 11.35 -20.10
N THR A 17 23.94 12.52 -20.36
CA THR A 17 24.31 13.42 -21.46
C THR A 17 25.40 14.41 -21.04
N GLY A 18 25.43 14.82 -19.77
CA GLY A 18 26.41 15.75 -19.21
C GLY A 18 26.42 15.75 -17.69
N ASP A 19 27.18 16.67 -17.11
CA ASP A 19 27.28 16.86 -15.66
C ASP A 19 25.90 17.18 -15.04
N GLN A 20 25.68 16.71 -13.81
CA GLN A 20 24.37 16.83 -13.15
C GLN A 20 24.38 17.84 -12.00
N THR A 21 25.49 18.52 -11.71
CA THR A 21 25.62 19.42 -10.55
C THR A 21 24.57 20.52 -10.56
N ALA A 22 24.39 21.22 -11.70
CA ALA A 22 23.37 22.26 -11.83
C ALA A 22 21.95 21.68 -11.70
N ALA A 23 21.65 20.60 -12.43
CA ALA A 23 20.34 19.97 -12.42
C ALA A 23 19.93 19.43 -11.04
N LEU A 24 20.87 18.83 -10.28
CA LEU A 24 20.60 18.40 -8.91
C LEU A 24 20.42 19.59 -7.98
N ARG A 25 21.23 20.65 -8.11
CA ARG A 25 21.09 21.87 -7.29
C ARG A 25 19.69 22.47 -7.46
N ASP A 26 19.18 22.53 -8.69
CA ASP A 26 17.84 23.05 -8.98
C ASP A 26 16.71 22.17 -8.44
N SER A 27 16.99 20.90 -8.15
CA SER A 27 16.04 19.94 -7.57
C SER A 27 15.98 20.02 -6.03
N LEU A 28 16.92 20.71 -5.38
CA LEU A 28 16.96 20.86 -3.93
C LEU A 28 16.04 22.01 -3.50
N SER A 29 15.04 21.69 -2.68
CA SER A 29 14.10 22.66 -2.13
C SER A 29 13.69 22.25 -0.72
N ASP A 30 13.75 23.19 0.21
CA ASP A 30 13.24 23.08 1.59
C ASP A 30 11.81 23.64 1.74
N LYS A 31 11.21 24.12 0.65
CA LYS A 31 9.83 24.62 0.64
C LYS A 31 8.86 23.54 1.12
N PRO A 32 7.83 23.91 1.91
CA PRO A 32 6.85 22.96 2.38
C PRO A 32 6.06 22.36 1.20
N ALA A 33 5.85 21.05 1.23
CA ALA A 33 5.01 20.37 0.26
C ALA A 33 3.54 20.70 0.53
N LYS A 34 2.81 21.12 -0.51
CA LYS A 34 1.35 21.28 -0.44
C LYS A 34 0.63 19.92 -0.40
N ASN A 35 1.18 18.94 -1.11
CA ASN A 35 0.64 17.58 -1.22
C ASN A 35 1.79 16.56 -1.21
N ILE A 36 1.53 15.36 -0.72
CA ILE A 36 2.45 14.22 -0.75
C ILE A 36 1.74 13.05 -1.43
N ILE A 37 2.42 12.42 -2.39
CA ILE A 37 1.96 11.18 -3.03
C ILE A 37 3.08 10.15 -2.84
N LEU A 38 2.76 9.06 -2.16
CA LEU A 38 3.68 7.96 -1.88
C LEU A 38 3.28 6.74 -2.71
N LEU A 39 4.23 6.21 -3.47
CA LEU A 39 4.05 5.03 -4.30
C LEU A 39 4.83 3.89 -3.67
N ILE A 40 4.12 2.85 -3.21
CA ILE A 40 4.73 1.64 -2.65
C ILE A 40 4.64 0.52 -3.68
N GLY A 41 5.80 0.10 -4.20
CA GLY A 41 5.92 -1.20 -4.85
C GLY A 41 6.18 -2.26 -3.80
N ASP A 42 5.14 -3.01 -3.41
CA ASP A 42 5.27 -4.03 -2.36
C ASP A 42 6.28 -5.11 -2.79
N GLY A 43 7.37 -5.24 -2.03
CA GLY A 43 8.51 -6.12 -2.38
C GLY A 43 9.38 -5.66 -3.56
N MET A 44 9.23 -4.42 -4.05
CA MET A 44 9.92 -3.92 -5.26
C MET A 44 11.32 -3.37 -4.94
N GLY A 45 12.29 -4.26 -4.68
CA GLY A 45 13.69 -3.90 -4.52
C GLY A 45 14.40 -3.64 -5.85
N ASP A 46 15.69 -3.29 -5.79
CA ASP A 46 16.51 -3.00 -6.98
C ASP A 46 16.59 -4.17 -7.97
N SER A 47 16.52 -5.41 -7.46
CA SER A 47 16.45 -6.63 -8.27
C SER A 47 15.16 -6.67 -9.08
N GLU A 48 14.01 -6.44 -8.44
CA GLU A 48 12.70 -6.42 -9.08
C GLU A 48 12.61 -5.30 -10.12
N ILE A 49 13.12 -4.11 -9.80
CA ILE A 49 13.17 -2.98 -10.75
C ILE A 49 14.03 -3.35 -11.96
N THR A 50 15.20 -3.97 -11.75
CA THR A 50 16.11 -4.34 -12.85
C THR A 50 15.51 -5.44 -13.72
N ALA A 51 14.91 -6.48 -13.13
CA ALA A 51 14.24 -7.53 -13.87
C ALA A 51 13.08 -6.98 -14.71
N ALA A 52 12.24 -6.12 -14.11
CA ALA A 52 11.14 -5.47 -14.81
C ALA A 52 11.63 -4.60 -15.97
N ARG A 53 12.66 -3.77 -15.74
CA ARG A 53 13.24 -2.91 -16.78
C ARG A 53 13.83 -3.73 -17.93
N ASN A 54 14.61 -4.76 -17.60
CA ASN A 54 15.23 -5.62 -18.59
C ASN A 54 14.19 -6.32 -19.48
N TYR A 55 13.10 -6.79 -18.87
CA TYR A 55 12.04 -7.47 -19.60
C TYR A 55 11.23 -6.50 -20.48
N ALA A 56 10.79 -5.37 -19.93
CA ALA A 56 9.84 -4.49 -20.60
C ALA A 56 10.50 -3.45 -21.52
N GLU A 57 11.64 -2.90 -21.12
CA GLU A 57 12.30 -1.76 -21.79
C GLU A 57 13.70 -2.14 -22.33
N GLY A 58 14.18 -3.35 -22.03
CA GLY A 58 15.55 -3.78 -22.29
C GLY A 58 16.57 -3.23 -21.27
N ALA A 59 17.75 -3.85 -21.21
CA ALA A 59 18.78 -3.49 -20.22
C ALA A 59 19.29 -2.03 -20.32
N GLY A 60 19.35 -1.50 -21.54
CA GLY A 60 19.64 -0.08 -21.81
C GLY A 60 18.43 0.86 -21.69
N GLY A 61 17.25 0.30 -21.42
CA GLY A 61 15.99 1.00 -21.30
C GLY A 61 15.86 1.84 -20.03
N PHE A 62 14.70 2.44 -19.85
CA PHE A 62 14.42 3.40 -18.78
C PHE A 62 12.91 3.51 -18.52
N PHE A 63 12.49 3.32 -17.28
CA PHE A 63 11.13 3.60 -16.87
C PHE A 63 10.90 5.10 -16.73
N LYS A 64 9.92 5.63 -17.46
CA LYS A 64 9.59 7.07 -17.47
C LYS A 64 9.06 7.61 -16.13
N GLY A 65 8.71 6.72 -15.19
CA GLY A 65 8.31 7.05 -13.81
C GLY A 65 9.39 6.64 -12.79
N ILE A 66 9.49 5.34 -12.51
CA ILE A 66 10.36 4.77 -11.45
C ILE A 66 11.81 5.29 -11.52
N ASP A 67 12.40 5.33 -12.71
CA ASP A 67 13.80 5.74 -12.88
C ASP A 67 13.98 7.27 -13.00
N ALA A 68 12.88 8.03 -13.02
CA ALA A 68 12.88 9.46 -13.32
C ALA A 68 12.99 10.37 -12.09
N LEU A 69 12.84 9.83 -10.87
CA LEU A 69 12.99 10.62 -9.65
C LEU A 69 14.46 11.08 -9.49
N PRO A 70 14.72 12.38 -9.30
CA PRO A 70 16.08 12.94 -9.38
C PRO A 70 16.96 12.67 -8.15
N LEU A 71 16.34 12.47 -6.98
CA LEU A 71 17.00 12.25 -5.70
C LEU A 71 16.76 10.80 -5.27
N THR A 72 17.85 10.07 -5.02
CA THR A 72 17.81 8.64 -4.67
C THR A 72 18.66 8.36 -3.44
N GLY A 73 18.30 7.32 -2.70
CA GLY A 73 19.09 6.82 -1.58
C GLY A 73 18.67 5.40 -1.20
N GLN A 74 19.34 4.83 -0.21
CA GLN A 74 19.01 3.54 0.39
C GLN A 74 18.62 3.74 1.84
N TYR A 75 17.59 3.04 2.28
CA TYR A 75 17.07 3.06 3.64
C TYR A 75 17.10 1.67 4.28
N THR A 76 16.98 1.60 5.61
CA THR A 76 16.86 0.33 6.32
C THR A 76 15.42 0.09 6.78
N HIS A 77 14.99 -1.17 6.73
CA HIS A 77 13.59 -1.54 6.93
C HIS A 77 13.43 -2.75 7.86
N TYR A 78 14.37 -2.99 8.79
CA TYR A 78 14.22 -4.06 9.79
C TYR A 78 12.97 -3.85 10.67
N ALA A 79 12.34 -4.93 11.13
CA ALA A 79 11.27 -4.92 12.13
C ALA A 79 11.85 -5.15 13.53
N LEU A 80 11.00 -5.39 14.53
CA LEU A 80 11.40 -5.74 15.89
C LEU A 80 10.82 -7.08 16.31
N ASN A 81 11.59 -7.83 17.10
CA ASN A 81 11.07 -8.97 17.82
C ASN A 81 10.18 -8.48 18.98
N LYS A 82 8.89 -8.86 18.99
CA LYS A 82 7.91 -8.40 19.99
C LYS A 82 8.33 -8.61 21.45
N LYS A 83 8.98 -9.73 21.76
CA LYS A 83 9.34 -10.09 23.16
C LYS A 83 10.58 -9.36 23.65
N THR A 84 11.56 -9.18 22.78
CA THR A 84 12.90 -8.69 23.17
C THR A 84 13.17 -7.26 22.76
N GLY A 85 12.35 -6.67 21.87
CA GLY A 85 12.60 -5.35 21.28
C GLY A 85 13.86 -5.30 20.40
N LYS A 86 14.49 -6.45 20.11
CA LYS A 86 15.68 -6.53 19.25
C LYS A 86 15.30 -6.46 17.77
N PRO A 87 16.21 -6.01 16.90
CA PRO A 87 16.00 -6.03 15.46
C PRO A 87 15.62 -7.43 14.96
N ASP A 88 14.53 -7.49 14.21
CA ASP A 88 14.20 -8.58 13.31
C ASP A 88 14.56 -8.11 11.90
N TYR A 89 15.61 -8.68 11.31
CA TYR A 89 16.25 -8.12 10.12
C TYR A 89 15.35 -8.15 8.88
N VAL A 90 14.34 -9.02 8.86
CA VAL A 90 13.40 -9.16 7.74
C VAL A 90 12.00 -8.80 8.21
N THR A 91 11.53 -7.63 7.76
CA THR A 91 10.18 -7.16 8.02
C THR A 91 9.14 -7.89 7.17
N ASP A 92 7.89 -7.90 7.62
CA ASP A 92 6.72 -8.10 6.77
C ASP A 92 6.12 -6.74 6.35
N SER A 93 5.07 -6.76 5.51
CA SER A 93 4.37 -5.55 5.06
C SER A 93 3.73 -4.74 6.20
N ALA A 94 3.34 -5.37 7.31
CA ALA A 94 2.65 -4.69 8.40
C ALA A 94 3.60 -3.83 9.24
N ALA A 95 4.72 -4.40 9.67
CA ALA A 95 5.70 -3.67 10.45
C ALA A 95 6.39 -2.56 9.63
N SER A 96 6.65 -2.81 8.35
CA SER A 96 7.22 -1.80 7.46
C SER A 96 6.25 -0.63 7.24
N ALA A 97 4.97 -0.93 6.97
CA ALA A 97 3.96 0.09 6.76
C ALA A 97 3.71 0.95 8.00
N THR A 98 3.66 0.33 9.17
CA THR A 98 3.61 1.06 10.45
C THR A 98 4.81 1.97 10.61
N ALA A 99 6.02 1.53 10.22
CA ALA A 99 7.22 2.33 10.40
C ALA A 99 7.20 3.64 9.61
N TRP A 100 6.82 3.62 8.33
CA TRP A 100 6.77 4.87 7.54
C TRP A 100 5.51 5.69 7.80
N SER A 101 4.42 5.08 8.27
CA SER A 101 3.16 5.80 8.50
C SER A 101 3.09 6.47 9.88
N THR A 102 3.70 5.88 10.91
CA THR A 102 3.63 6.37 12.31
C THR A 102 4.96 6.88 12.84
N GLY A 103 6.09 6.50 12.21
CA GLY A 103 7.43 6.85 12.67
C GLY A 103 7.98 5.97 13.80
N VAL A 104 7.27 4.91 14.21
CA VAL A 104 7.74 3.96 15.23
C VAL A 104 7.95 2.55 14.65
N LYS A 105 9.06 1.91 15.02
CA LYS A 105 9.32 0.50 14.66
C LYS A 105 8.44 -0.44 15.48
N THR A 106 8.01 -1.54 14.87
CA THR A 106 7.14 -2.52 15.52
C THR A 106 7.47 -3.95 15.09
N TYR A 107 6.69 -4.92 15.56
CA TYR A 107 6.85 -6.33 15.25
C TYR A 107 6.07 -6.78 14.01
N ASN A 108 6.57 -7.83 13.35
CA ASN A 108 5.95 -8.38 12.16
C ASN A 108 4.48 -8.77 12.40
N GLY A 109 3.60 -8.29 11.52
CA GLY A 109 2.15 -8.47 11.61
C GLY A 109 1.40 -7.38 12.39
N ALA A 110 2.06 -6.39 12.99
CA ALA A 110 1.39 -5.28 13.69
C ALA A 110 1.01 -4.14 12.73
N LEU A 111 -0.16 -3.54 12.92
CA LEU A 111 -0.61 -2.36 12.19
C LEU A 111 -0.87 -1.22 13.17
N GLY A 112 -0.21 -0.07 13.00
CA GLY A 112 -0.49 1.15 13.75
C GLY A 112 -0.19 1.10 15.25
N VAL A 113 0.48 0.05 15.73
CA VAL A 113 0.85 -0.15 17.14
C VAL A 113 2.34 -0.45 17.29
N ASP A 114 2.93 -0.05 18.41
CA ASP A 114 4.30 -0.42 18.78
C ASP A 114 4.40 -1.84 19.38
N ILE A 115 5.59 -2.23 19.83
CA ILE A 115 5.82 -3.55 20.46
C ILE A 115 5.09 -3.71 21.81
N HIS A 116 4.63 -2.62 22.41
CA HIS A 116 3.84 -2.58 23.65
C HIS A 116 2.33 -2.50 23.37
N GLU A 117 1.94 -2.72 22.11
CA GLU A 117 0.57 -2.66 21.63
C GLU A 117 -0.08 -1.31 21.95
N LYS A 118 0.70 -0.22 21.94
CA LYS A 118 0.19 1.15 22.07
C LYS A 118 -0.01 1.73 20.68
N ASP A 119 -1.16 2.36 20.50
CA ASP A 119 -1.55 3.00 19.24
C ASP A 119 -0.71 4.27 19.02
N HIS A 120 -0.26 4.46 17.79
CA HIS A 120 0.42 5.68 17.34
C HIS A 120 -0.31 6.25 16.12
N PRO A 121 -0.58 7.56 16.08
CA PRO A 121 -1.33 8.17 14.98
C PRO A 121 -0.58 8.01 13.66
N THR A 122 -1.32 7.76 12.60
CA THR A 122 -0.74 7.61 11.26
C THR A 122 -0.64 8.96 10.55
N ILE A 123 0.24 9.04 9.55
CA ILE A 123 0.38 10.24 8.71
C ILE A 123 -0.94 10.61 8.00
N LEU A 124 -1.80 9.63 7.69
CA LEU A 124 -3.12 9.88 7.10
C LEU A 124 -4.05 10.55 8.13
N GLU A 125 -4.08 10.03 9.35
CA GLU A 125 -4.88 10.60 10.43
C GLU A 125 -4.41 12.02 10.79
N MET A 126 -3.09 12.23 10.85
CA MET A 126 -2.49 13.55 11.07
C MET A 126 -2.84 14.52 9.94
N ALA A 127 -2.78 14.08 8.68
CA ALA A 127 -3.18 14.90 7.53
C ALA A 127 -4.66 15.29 7.60
N LYS A 128 -5.53 14.33 7.92
CA LYS A 128 -6.98 14.57 8.09
C LYS A 128 -7.27 15.55 9.21
N ALA A 129 -6.60 15.42 10.35
CA ALA A 129 -6.73 16.35 11.47
C ALA A 129 -6.25 17.77 11.12
N ALA A 130 -5.28 17.89 10.22
CA ALA A 130 -4.81 19.17 9.68
C ALA A 130 -5.72 19.77 8.59
N GLY A 131 -6.87 19.14 8.30
CA GLY A 131 -7.82 19.60 7.27
C GLY A 131 -7.36 19.30 5.84
N LEU A 132 -6.38 18.42 5.66
CA LEU A 132 -5.92 17.98 4.34
C LEU A 132 -6.81 16.84 3.84
N ALA A 133 -7.00 16.79 2.52
CA ALA A 133 -7.63 15.65 1.88
C ALA A 133 -6.74 14.42 1.97
N THR A 134 -7.35 13.25 2.13
CA THR A 134 -6.65 11.97 2.32
C THR A 134 -7.10 10.93 1.31
N GLY A 135 -6.14 10.21 0.74
CA GLY A 135 -6.37 9.16 -0.24
C GLY A 135 -5.53 7.91 0.06
N ASN A 136 -6.13 6.73 -0.10
CA ASN A 136 -5.46 5.45 0.06
C ASN A 136 -5.90 4.49 -1.05
N VAL A 137 -4.95 4.07 -1.88
CA VAL A 137 -5.22 3.30 -3.11
C VAL A 137 -4.29 2.09 -3.16
N SER A 138 -4.86 0.92 -3.46
CA SER A 138 -4.12 -0.33 -3.57
C SER A 138 -4.75 -1.25 -4.59
N THR A 139 -3.95 -2.12 -5.22
CA THR A 139 -4.45 -3.24 -6.02
C THR A 139 -4.77 -4.47 -5.15
N ALA A 140 -4.33 -4.48 -3.89
CA ALA A 140 -4.63 -5.54 -2.94
C ALA A 140 -6.02 -5.36 -2.31
N GLU A 141 -6.41 -6.30 -1.47
CA GLU A 141 -7.48 -6.11 -0.50
C GLU A 141 -7.16 -4.88 0.36
N LEU A 142 -8.15 -4.00 0.58
CA LEU A 142 -7.97 -2.81 1.42
C LEU A 142 -7.63 -3.14 2.87
N GLN A 143 -7.93 -4.37 3.31
CA GLN A 143 -7.59 -4.90 4.62
C GLN A 143 -6.15 -5.44 4.70
N ASP A 144 -5.48 -5.65 3.57
CA ASP A 144 -4.10 -6.08 3.61
C ASP A 144 -3.20 -4.98 4.19
N ALA A 145 -2.04 -5.39 4.72
CA ALA A 145 -1.25 -4.57 5.63
C ALA A 145 -0.89 -3.18 5.09
N THR A 146 -0.44 -3.09 3.84
CA THR A 146 0.09 -1.85 3.27
C THR A 146 -0.96 -0.72 3.25
N PRO A 147 -2.19 -0.90 2.72
CA PRO A 147 -3.24 0.10 2.85
C PRO A 147 -3.81 0.19 4.29
N ALA A 148 -3.96 -0.93 5.01
CA ALA A 148 -4.59 -0.93 6.34
C ALA A 148 -3.76 -0.18 7.41
N ALA A 149 -2.44 -0.16 7.31
CA ALA A 149 -1.53 0.49 8.26
C ALA A 149 -1.67 2.02 8.34
N LEU A 150 -2.44 2.64 7.45
CA LEU A 150 -2.74 4.07 7.49
C LEU A 150 -4.03 4.37 8.27
N VAL A 151 -4.85 3.36 8.59
CA VAL A 151 -6.21 3.57 9.11
C VAL A 151 -6.60 2.64 10.27
N ALA A 152 -5.84 1.59 10.52
CA ALA A 152 -6.17 0.58 11.54
C ALA A 152 -5.03 0.37 12.54
N HIS A 153 -5.41 0.23 13.81
CA HIS A 153 -4.54 -0.13 14.92
C HIS A 153 -4.94 -1.51 15.43
N VAL A 154 -4.18 -2.53 15.07
CA VAL A 154 -4.45 -3.93 15.44
C VAL A 154 -3.18 -4.69 15.77
N THR A 155 -3.31 -5.61 16.71
CA THR A 155 -2.20 -6.47 17.17
C THR A 155 -1.81 -7.54 16.14
N SER A 156 -2.65 -7.78 15.13
CA SER A 156 -2.39 -8.71 14.03
C SER A 156 -3.08 -8.25 12.74
N ARG A 157 -2.32 -8.22 11.64
CA ARG A 157 -2.81 -7.92 10.28
C ARG A 157 -3.92 -8.86 9.81
N LYS A 158 -4.15 -9.99 10.49
CA LYS A 158 -5.22 -10.95 10.14
C LYS A 158 -6.62 -10.52 10.60
N CYS A 159 -6.74 -9.41 11.31
CA CYS A 159 -7.99 -8.94 11.91
C CYS A 159 -8.85 -8.13 10.93
N TYR A 160 -9.13 -8.75 9.77
CA TYR A 160 -9.76 -8.11 8.60
C TYR A 160 -11.16 -7.58 8.91
N GLY A 161 -12.03 -8.47 9.38
CA GLY A 161 -13.43 -8.20 9.70
C GLY A 161 -13.80 -8.67 11.12
N PRO A 162 -15.07 -8.51 11.52
CA PRO A 162 -15.56 -8.85 12.85
C PRO A 162 -15.17 -10.26 13.30
N SER A 163 -15.39 -11.27 12.44
CA SER A 163 -15.17 -12.68 12.78
C SER A 163 -13.71 -12.97 13.15
N ALA A 164 -12.77 -12.56 12.30
CA ALA A 164 -11.34 -12.77 12.53
C ALA A 164 -10.82 -11.93 13.71
N THR A 165 -11.40 -10.75 13.95
CA THR A 165 -10.95 -9.84 15.02
C THR A 165 -11.35 -10.38 16.39
N SER A 166 -12.59 -10.86 16.56
CA SER A 166 -13.06 -11.47 17.81
C SER A 166 -12.19 -12.63 18.27
N GLU A 167 -11.70 -13.43 17.32
CA GLU A 167 -10.83 -14.60 17.57
C GLU A 167 -9.35 -14.20 17.74
N LYS A 168 -8.79 -13.42 16.82
CA LYS A 168 -7.33 -13.22 16.69
C LYS A 168 -6.82 -11.93 17.33
N CYS A 169 -7.69 -10.93 17.48
CA CYS A 169 -7.37 -9.66 18.15
C CYS A 169 -8.41 -9.32 19.24
N PRO A 170 -8.56 -10.13 20.31
CA PRO A 170 -9.58 -9.89 21.34
C PRO A 170 -9.54 -8.49 21.95
N GLY A 171 -8.35 -7.91 22.14
CA GLY A 171 -8.21 -6.54 22.66
C GLY A 171 -8.63 -5.44 21.68
N ASN A 172 -8.71 -5.75 20.38
CA ASN A 172 -9.21 -4.83 19.36
C ASN A 172 -10.70 -5.05 19.05
N ALA A 173 -11.28 -6.21 19.37
CA ALA A 173 -12.65 -6.54 18.99
C ALA A 173 -13.69 -5.58 19.58
N LEU A 174 -14.65 -5.16 18.75
CA LEU A 174 -15.61 -4.11 19.11
C LEU A 174 -16.52 -4.54 20.27
N GLU A 175 -16.98 -5.80 20.26
CA GLU A 175 -17.80 -6.37 21.34
C GLU A 175 -17.05 -6.54 22.67
N LYS A 176 -15.72 -6.42 22.66
CA LYS A 176 -14.85 -6.45 23.84
C LYS A 176 -14.36 -5.06 24.25
N GLY A 177 -14.94 -4.00 23.68
CA GLY A 177 -14.61 -2.61 23.97
C GLY A 177 -13.38 -2.07 23.23
N GLY A 178 -12.85 -2.82 22.25
CA GLY A 178 -11.77 -2.35 21.37
C GLY A 178 -12.27 -1.47 20.22
N LYS A 179 -11.34 -0.99 19.38
CA LYS A 179 -11.63 -0.10 18.24
C LYS A 179 -12.33 -0.77 17.05
N GLY A 180 -12.40 -2.11 17.02
CA GLY A 180 -12.96 -2.92 15.95
C GLY A 180 -11.91 -3.56 15.03
N SER A 181 -12.42 -4.28 14.05
CA SER A 181 -11.64 -4.88 12.96
C SER A 181 -10.98 -3.84 12.06
N ILE A 182 -10.05 -4.26 11.20
CA ILE A 182 -9.43 -3.39 10.18
C ILE A 182 -10.49 -2.71 9.33
N THR A 183 -11.53 -3.44 8.90
CA THR A 183 -12.59 -2.87 8.05
C THR A 183 -13.46 -1.86 8.80
N GLU A 184 -13.81 -2.13 10.06
CA GLU A 184 -14.54 -1.17 10.89
C GLU A 184 -13.72 0.10 11.15
N GLN A 185 -12.42 -0.05 11.46
CA GLN A 185 -11.50 1.07 11.65
C GLN A 185 -11.27 1.86 10.35
N LEU A 186 -11.19 1.21 9.18
CA LEU A 186 -11.12 1.87 7.87
C LEU A 186 -12.35 2.74 7.60
N LEU A 187 -13.56 2.23 7.89
CA LEU A 187 -14.79 3.01 7.77
C LEU A 187 -14.84 4.17 8.78
N ASN A 188 -14.21 4.03 9.96
CA ASN A 188 -14.08 5.09 10.96
C ASN A 188 -13.07 6.16 10.56
N ALA A 189 -11.94 5.77 9.98
CA ALA A 189 -10.90 6.69 9.52
C ALA A 189 -11.43 7.66 8.46
N ARG A 190 -12.33 7.19 7.58
CA ARG A 190 -13.08 8.02 6.64
C ARG A 190 -12.19 8.93 5.78
N ALA A 191 -11.17 8.34 5.15
CA ALA A 191 -10.43 9.02 4.10
C ALA A 191 -11.39 9.44 2.95
N ASP A 192 -11.06 10.52 2.25
CA ASP A 192 -11.92 11.06 1.18
C ASP A 192 -11.99 10.11 -0.01
N VAL A 193 -10.88 9.41 -0.29
CA VAL A 193 -10.77 8.43 -1.37
C VAL A 193 -10.11 7.14 -0.86
N THR A 194 -10.83 6.02 -0.95
CA THR A 194 -10.30 4.68 -0.63
C THR A 194 -10.64 3.72 -1.76
N LEU A 195 -9.64 3.18 -2.45
CA LEU A 195 -9.83 2.39 -3.68
C LEU A 195 -9.01 1.10 -3.65
N GLY A 196 -9.65 -0.05 -3.87
CA GLY A 196 -8.94 -1.32 -4.02
C GLY A 196 -9.86 -2.53 -4.13
N GLY A 197 -9.35 -3.70 -3.75
CA GLY A 197 -10.12 -4.94 -3.63
C GLY A 197 -10.71 -5.13 -2.22
N GLY A 198 -10.95 -6.39 -1.84
CA GLY A 198 -11.37 -6.76 -0.48
C GLY A 198 -12.86 -6.60 -0.21
N ALA A 199 -13.71 -6.67 -1.24
CA ALA A 199 -15.15 -6.53 -1.10
C ALA A 199 -15.77 -7.60 -0.18
N LYS A 200 -15.19 -8.80 -0.13
CA LYS A 200 -15.73 -9.93 0.64
C LYS A 200 -15.85 -9.62 2.13
N THR A 201 -14.86 -8.98 2.74
CA THR A 201 -14.90 -8.66 4.18
C THR A 201 -16.01 -7.67 4.53
N PHE A 202 -16.45 -6.84 3.57
CA PHE A 202 -17.58 -5.93 3.80
C PHE A 202 -18.94 -6.65 3.90
N ALA A 203 -19.02 -7.92 3.53
CA ALA A 203 -20.21 -8.74 3.73
C ALA A 203 -20.35 -9.28 5.17
N GLU A 204 -19.30 -9.16 6.00
CA GLU A 204 -19.40 -9.51 7.41
C GLU A 204 -20.29 -8.52 8.16
N THR A 205 -20.97 -9.02 9.19
CA THR A 205 -21.91 -8.27 10.02
C THR A 205 -21.23 -7.78 11.28
N ALA A 206 -21.41 -6.50 11.63
CA ALA A 206 -20.90 -5.95 12.89
C ALA A 206 -21.55 -6.67 14.08
N THR A 207 -20.72 -7.08 15.04
CA THR A 207 -21.13 -7.82 16.25
C THR A 207 -21.54 -6.90 17.41
N ALA A 208 -21.12 -5.64 17.37
CA ALA A 208 -21.39 -4.62 18.38
C ALA A 208 -21.44 -3.21 17.74
N GLY A 209 -21.64 -2.18 18.56
CA GLY A 209 -21.68 -0.78 18.13
C GLY A 209 -22.99 -0.36 17.46
N GLU A 210 -23.02 0.87 16.95
CA GLU A 210 -24.22 1.50 16.36
C GLU A 210 -24.85 0.68 15.22
N TRP A 211 -24.02 -0.01 14.44
CA TRP A 211 -24.43 -0.76 13.26
C TRP A 211 -24.47 -2.28 13.49
N GLN A 212 -24.55 -2.72 14.75
CA GLN A 212 -24.70 -4.14 15.08
C GLN A 212 -25.83 -4.79 14.27
N GLY A 213 -25.56 -5.96 13.71
CA GLY A 213 -26.54 -6.71 12.91
C GLY A 213 -26.65 -6.28 11.44
N LYS A 214 -25.98 -5.20 11.03
CA LYS A 214 -25.83 -4.82 9.62
C LYS A 214 -24.47 -5.22 9.07
N THR A 215 -24.42 -5.50 7.78
CA THR A 215 -23.15 -5.73 7.08
C THR A 215 -22.32 -4.45 7.08
N LEU A 216 -20.99 -4.59 7.02
CA LEU A 216 -20.10 -3.42 6.93
C LEU A 216 -20.32 -2.63 5.62
N ARG A 217 -20.81 -3.28 4.56
CA ARG A 217 -21.25 -2.63 3.31
C ARG A 217 -22.45 -1.71 3.54
N GLU A 218 -23.50 -2.20 4.19
CA GLU A 218 -24.68 -1.39 4.53
C GLU A 218 -24.32 -0.26 5.49
N GLN A 219 -23.41 -0.53 6.45
CA GLN A 219 -22.85 0.48 7.32
C GLN A 219 -22.16 1.59 6.52
N ALA A 220 -21.32 1.26 5.55
CA ALA A 220 -20.66 2.26 4.70
C ALA A 220 -21.69 3.14 3.97
N GLN A 221 -22.69 2.54 3.33
CA GLN A 221 -23.76 3.27 2.65
C GLN A 221 -24.52 4.19 3.59
N ALA A 222 -24.92 3.68 4.77
CA ALA A 222 -25.63 4.45 5.79
C ALA A 222 -24.81 5.63 6.32
N ARG A 223 -23.47 5.55 6.27
CA ARG A 223 -22.54 6.61 6.69
C ARG A 223 -22.19 7.58 5.55
N GLY A 224 -22.86 7.49 4.41
CA GLY A 224 -22.69 8.43 3.28
C GLY A 224 -21.53 8.09 2.33
N TYR A 225 -20.97 6.88 2.40
CA TYR A 225 -19.98 6.46 1.40
C TYR A 225 -20.60 6.25 0.03
N GLN A 226 -19.95 6.78 -1.00
CA GLN A 226 -20.20 6.45 -2.39
C GLN A 226 -19.52 5.12 -2.71
N LEU A 227 -20.29 4.05 -2.88
CA LEU A 227 -19.74 2.74 -3.24
C LEU A 227 -19.68 2.58 -4.76
N VAL A 228 -18.49 2.31 -5.30
CA VAL A 228 -18.25 1.99 -6.72
C VAL A 228 -17.55 0.63 -6.84
N SER A 229 -17.77 -0.08 -7.94
CA SER A 229 -17.26 -1.45 -8.12
C SER A 229 -16.66 -1.73 -9.49
N ASP A 230 -16.64 -0.75 -10.38
CA ASP A 230 -16.09 -0.89 -11.73
C ASP A 230 -15.59 0.45 -12.28
N ALA A 231 -14.94 0.41 -13.44
CA ALA A 231 -14.37 1.59 -14.07
C ALA A 231 -15.42 2.65 -14.46
N ALA A 232 -16.62 2.22 -14.87
CA ALA A 232 -17.67 3.14 -15.32
C ALA A 232 -18.25 3.94 -14.13
N SER A 233 -18.58 3.24 -13.04
CA SER A 233 -19.05 3.84 -11.79
C SER A 233 -17.98 4.72 -11.15
N LEU A 234 -16.70 4.31 -11.16
CA LEU A 234 -15.59 5.15 -10.71
C LEU A 234 -15.48 6.45 -11.53
N ASN A 235 -15.50 6.36 -12.87
CA ASN A 235 -15.42 7.53 -13.76
C ASN A 235 -16.62 8.47 -13.65
N SER A 236 -17.74 8.00 -13.11
CA SER A 236 -18.95 8.81 -12.92
C SER A 236 -18.89 9.68 -11.65
N VAL A 237 -17.88 9.49 -10.79
CA VAL A 237 -17.71 10.26 -9.57
C VAL A 237 -17.16 11.65 -9.88
N THR A 238 -17.89 12.69 -9.48
CA THR A 238 -17.50 14.09 -9.71
C THR A 238 -16.99 14.79 -8.45
N GLU A 239 -17.26 14.22 -7.27
CA GLU A 239 -16.87 14.77 -5.97
C GLU A 239 -16.56 13.64 -4.99
N ALA A 240 -15.47 13.81 -4.22
CA ALA A 240 -15.06 12.92 -3.14
C ALA A 240 -14.50 13.78 -1.99
N ASN A 241 -15.17 13.76 -0.83
CA ASN A 241 -14.83 14.57 0.34
C ASN A 241 -15.45 13.97 1.61
N GLN A 242 -15.32 14.66 2.75
CA GLN A 242 -15.86 14.16 4.03
C GLN A 242 -17.38 13.96 4.06
N GLN A 243 -18.15 14.69 3.26
CA GLN A 243 -19.60 14.52 3.15
C GLN A 243 -19.97 13.36 2.22
N LYS A 244 -19.13 13.12 1.20
CA LYS A 244 -19.30 12.13 0.14
C LYS A 244 -18.02 11.30 -0.07
N PRO A 245 -17.55 10.54 0.93
CA PRO A 245 -16.30 9.80 0.79
C PRO A 245 -16.48 8.68 -0.24
N LEU A 246 -15.48 8.49 -1.09
CA LEU A 246 -15.49 7.47 -2.12
C LEU A 246 -14.86 6.17 -1.60
N LEU A 247 -15.59 5.06 -1.72
CA LEU A 247 -15.09 3.72 -1.43
C LEU A 247 -15.28 2.81 -2.66
N GLY A 248 -14.18 2.52 -3.34
CA GLY A 248 -14.12 1.63 -4.49
C GLY A 248 -13.71 0.22 -4.10
N LEU A 249 -14.57 -0.76 -4.41
CA LEU A 249 -14.37 -2.19 -4.12
C LEU A 249 -14.46 -2.98 -5.42
N PHE A 250 -13.32 -3.19 -6.07
CA PHE A 250 -13.24 -3.68 -7.46
C PHE A 250 -13.03 -5.19 -7.58
N ALA A 251 -12.83 -5.90 -6.46
CA ALA A 251 -12.67 -7.35 -6.42
C ALA A 251 -13.05 -7.88 -5.03
N ASP A 252 -13.49 -9.14 -4.96
CA ASP A 252 -13.81 -9.81 -3.68
C ASP A 252 -12.58 -9.90 -2.77
N GLY A 253 -11.44 -10.25 -3.36
CA GLY A 253 -10.12 -10.25 -2.73
C GLY A 253 -9.21 -9.24 -3.43
N ASN A 254 -7.96 -9.62 -3.71
CA ASN A 254 -7.04 -8.81 -4.52
C ASN A 254 -7.59 -8.59 -5.93
N MET A 255 -7.26 -7.45 -6.53
CA MET A 255 -7.56 -7.19 -7.94
C MET A 255 -6.75 -8.14 -8.86
N PRO A 256 -7.26 -8.46 -10.05
CA PRO A 256 -6.56 -9.36 -10.98
C PRO A 256 -5.18 -8.83 -11.37
N VAL A 257 -4.23 -9.75 -11.58
CA VAL A 257 -2.88 -9.41 -12.04
C VAL A 257 -2.91 -8.84 -13.45
N ARG A 258 -1.91 -8.01 -13.77
CA ARG A 258 -1.83 -7.36 -15.08
C ARG A 258 -1.57 -8.35 -16.21
N TRP A 259 -0.61 -9.27 -16.03
CA TRP A 259 -0.13 -10.18 -17.07
C TRP A 259 -0.17 -11.63 -16.60
N LEU A 260 -0.34 -12.56 -17.54
CA LEU A 260 -0.27 -14.01 -17.34
C LEU A 260 1.07 -14.57 -17.83
N GLY A 261 1.62 -15.51 -17.08
CA GLY A 261 2.82 -16.27 -17.40
C GLY A 261 2.93 -17.49 -16.48
N PRO A 262 3.60 -18.57 -16.92
CA PRO A 262 3.75 -19.75 -16.07
C PRO A 262 4.66 -19.45 -14.88
N LYS A 263 4.39 -20.10 -13.75
CA LYS A 263 5.28 -20.04 -12.59
C LYS A 263 6.64 -20.64 -12.94
N ALA A 264 7.71 -20.02 -12.46
CA ALA A 264 9.06 -20.57 -12.55
C ALA A 264 9.11 -21.98 -11.92
N THR A 265 9.80 -22.91 -12.58
CA THR A 265 9.95 -24.30 -12.11
C THR A 265 11.42 -24.66 -11.95
N TYR A 266 11.69 -25.69 -11.14
CA TYR A 266 13.01 -26.30 -11.06
C TYR A 266 13.52 -26.65 -12.47
N HIS A 267 14.77 -26.27 -12.77
CA HIS A 267 15.41 -26.36 -14.10
C HIS A 267 14.63 -25.74 -15.27
N GLY A 268 13.63 -24.89 -15.03
CA GLY A 268 12.76 -24.38 -16.08
C GLY A 268 13.47 -23.56 -17.15
N ASN A 269 14.62 -22.94 -16.84
CA ASN A 269 15.42 -22.21 -17.81
C ASN A 269 16.26 -23.10 -18.75
N ILE A 270 16.36 -24.40 -18.47
CA ILE A 270 17.08 -25.40 -19.26
C ILE A 270 16.07 -26.32 -19.95
N ASP A 271 15.10 -26.81 -19.17
CA ASP A 271 14.21 -27.90 -19.56
C ASP A 271 12.94 -27.41 -20.27
N LYS A 272 12.66 -26.10 -20.26
CA LYS A 272 11.46 -25.51 -20.87
C LYS A 272 11.81 -24.37 -21.83
N PRO A 273 10.97 -24.14 -22.86
CA PRO A 273 11.16 -23.00 -23.73
C PRO A 273 10.98 -21.68 -22.97
N ALA A 274 11.64 -20.63 -23.45
CA ALA A 274 11.38 -19.27 -23.00
C ALA A 274 9.92 -18.89 -23.27
N VAL A 275 9.28 -18.21 -22.33
CA VAL A 275 7.88 -17.79 -22.42
C VAL A 275 7.78 -16.28 -22.35
N THR A 276 6.98 -15.71 -23.24
CA THR A 276 6.60 -14.29 -23.21
C THR A 276 5.28 -14.16 -22.45
N CYS A 277 5.25 -13.32 -21.41
CA CYS A 277 4.04 -13.04 -20.66
C CYS A 277 3.04 -12.27 -21.53
N THR A 278 1.75 -12.53 -21.35
CA THR A 278 0.67 -11.87 -22.10
C THR A 278 -0.15 -10.98 -21.16
N PRO A 279 -0.58 -9.79 -21.61
CA PRO A 279 -1.47 -8.94 -20.83
C PRO A 279 -2.88 -9.50 -20.66
#